data_AF-A0A545T6J8-F1
#
_entry.id   AF-A0A545T6J8-F1
#
_cell.length_a   1.000
_cell.length_b   1.000
_cell.length_c   1.000
_cell.angle_alpha   90.00
_cell.angle_beta   90.00
_cell.angle_gamma   90.00
#
_symmetry.space_group_name_H-M   'P 1'
#
loop_
_entity.id
_entity.type
_entity.pdbx_description
1 polymer ?
#
loop_
_entity_poly.entity_id
_entity_poly.type
_entity_poly.pdbx_seq_one_letter_code
_entity_poly.pdbx_strand_id
1 'polypeptide(L)'
;MRKLLIKLAACLSFSLFSATAMAAEAGLTLPNDKLPRLSGDYLEVSMQRGMQIYVNNCLGCHALAFHRYERSATDLGIPTDVMMENMIFSDDKIGDLMTNNMNAKAAANWFGAAPPDLSVVARARGTKWLYNYFRGFYVDDSRPYGVNNSVFKDVGMPHVLEEMQGLQAKTDQVKNLENEISYAQADMANAKKQLEEGGNSSALNKTIREAEAVISEAETKLTEISEAGKYFEIVKEGQLSPQEFDDAMRDLTYFLEYVGEPIKRDRERLGVWVLLFITFFGFVAYLLKKEYWKDIH
;
A
#
# COMPACT_ATOMS: atom_id res chain seq x y z
N MET A 1 35.42 -15.95 32.33
CA MET A 1 34.39 -16.34 31.34
C MET A 1 33.04 -15.61 31.49
N ARG A 2 32.46 -15.49 32.69
CA ARG A 2 31.15 -14.86 32.90
C ARG A 2 31.07 -13.35 32.53
N LYS A 3 32.17 -12.59 32.65
CA LYS A 3 32.22 -11.16 32.32
C LYS A 3 32.52 -10.85 30.84
N LEU A 4 33.01 -11.83 30.07
CA LEU A 4 33.31 -11.68 28.64
C LEU A 4 32.08 -12.02 27.77
N LEU A 5 31.27 -12.99 28.22
CA LEU A 5 29.98 -13.35 27.63
C LEU A 5 28.94 -12.20 27.72
N ILE A 6 29.00 -11.40 28.79
CA ILE A 6 28.10 -10.24 28.97
C ILE A 6 28.46 -9.08 28.02
N LYS A 7 29.75 -8.90 27.70
CA LYS A 7 30.19 -7.82 26.78
C LYS A 7 29.98 -8.17 25.30
N LEU A 8 30.07 -9.46 24.91
CA LEU A 8 29.73 -9.89 23.55
C LEU A 8 28.21 -9.95 23.30
N ALA A 9 27.39 -10.21 24.33
CA ALA A 9 25.93 -10.12 24.21
C ALA A 9 25.43 -8.66 24.10
N ALA A 10 26.19 -7.70 24.62
CA ALA A 10 25.85 -6.26 24.55
C ALA A 10 26.20 -5.61 23.20
N CYS A 11 27.20 -6.13 22.46
CA CYS A 11 27.57 -5.57 21.15
C CYS A 11 26.82 -6.20 19.97
N LEU A 12 26.24 -7.40 20.12
CA LEU A 12 25.43 -8.05 19.07
C LEU A 12 23.94 -7.68 19.12
N SER A 13 23.51 -6.97 20.16
CA SER A 13 22.14 -6.48 20.33
C SER A 13 21.97 -5.02 19.87
N PHE A 14 23.05 -4.33 19.47
CA PHE A 14 23.02 -2.92 19.10
C PHE A 14 22.93 -2.66 17.58
N SER A 15 22.90 -3.71 16.75
CA SER A 15 22.96 -3.61 15.28
C SER A 15 21.67 -3.98 14.54
N LEU A 16 20.52 -4.06 15.24
CA LEU A 16 19.22 -4.41 14.64
C LEU A 16 18.13 -3.33 14.76
N PHE A 17 18.46 -2.11 15.17
CA PHE A 17 17.50 -1.01 15.19
C PHE A 17 17.88 0.10 14.20
N SER A 18 17.97 -0.27 12.92
CA SER A 18 17.67 0.68 11.85
C SER A 18 16.17 0.90 11.88
N ALA A 19 15.71 1.78 12.77
CA ALA A 19 14.40 2.40 12.62
C ALA A 19 14.46 3.21 11.32
N THR A 20 14.03 2.58 10.23
CA THR A 20 13.50 3.34 9.11
C THR A 20 12.35 4.14 9.67
N ALA A 21 12.60 5.43 9.92
CA ALA A 21 11.56 6.43 10.08
C ALA A 21 10.81 6.47 8.75
N MET A 22 9.89 5.53 8.57
CA MET A 22 8.78 5.77 7.67
C MET A 22 8.04 6.92 8.31
N ALA A 23 8.06 8.08 7.65
CA ALA A 23 7.05 9.09 7.86
C ALA A 23 5.71 8.41 7.51
N ALA A 24 5.13 7.74 8.49
CA ALA A 24 3.74 7.38 8.47
C ALA A 24 3.03 8.72 8.54
N GLU A 25 2.48 9.12 7.40
CA GLU A 25 1.21 9.82 7.38
C GLU A 25 0.25 8.92 8.19
N ALA A 26 0.27 9.06 9.51
CA ALA A 26 -0.52 8.28 10.45
C ALA A 26 -1.95 8.82 10.41
N GLY A 27 -2.56 8.74 9.24
CA GLY A 27 -4.01 8.79 9.05
C GLY A 27 -4.51 7.37 8.94
N LEU A 28 -5.64 7.10 9.58
CA LEU A 28 -6.34 5.83 9.43
C LEU A 28 -6.66 5.62 7.93
N THR A 29 -6.14 4.55 7.32
CA THR A 29 -6.31 4.26 5.89
C THR A 29 -7.65 3.57 5.68
N LEU A 30 -8.76 4.33 5.63
CA LEU A 30 -10.10 3.75 5.48
C LEU A 30 -10.58 3.75 4.02
N PRO A 31 -11.34 2.74 3.56
CA PRO A 31 -11.53 1.45 4.22
C PRO A 31 -10.19 0.78 4.52
N ASN A 32 -10.03 0.09 5.64
CA ASN A 32 -8.73 -0.45 6.08
C ASN A 32 -8.67 -1.97 5.92
N ASP A 33 -9.36 -2.51 4.92
CA ASP A 33 -9.53 -3.95 4.78
C ASP A 33 -8.22 -4.63 4.43
N LYS A 34 -8.16 -5.91 4.74
CA LYS A 34 -7.02 -6.76 4.40
C LYS A 34 -7.17 -7.22 2.97
N LEU A 35 -6.08 -7.13 2.19
CA LEU A 35 -6.02 -7.78 0.88
C LEU A 35 -6.23 -9.29 1.07
N PRO A 36 -7.25 -9.91 0.43
CA PRO A 36 -7.49 -11.34 0.53
C PRO A 36 -6.30 -12.14 0.00
N ARG A 37 -5.82 -13.14 0.76
CA ARG A 37 -4.64 -13.93 0.39
C ARG A 37 -4.95 -14.92 -0.72
N LEU A 38 -4.16 -14.88 -1.80
CA LEU A 38 -4.16 -15.89 -2.86
C LEU A 38 -2.81 -16.63 -2.92
N SER A 39 -2.83 -17.84 -3.46
CA SER A 39 -1.63 -18.65 -3.69
C SER A 39 -1.84 -19.63 -4.86
N GLY A 40 -0.74 -20.16 -5.40
CA GLY A 40 -0.76 -21.10 -6.51
C GLY A 40 -1.42 -20.52 -7.77
N ASP A 41 -2.12 -21.37 -8.51
CA ASP A 41 -2.72 -21.03 -9.81
C ASP A 41 -3.75 -19.89 -9.70
N TYR A 42 -4.46 -19.78 -8.57
CA TYR A 42 -5.40 -18.67 -8.34
C TYR A 42 -4.71 -17.30 -8.32
N LEU A 43 -3.49 -17.23 -7.81
CA LEU A 43 -2.69 -16.00 -7.80
C LEU A 43 -2.26 -15.63 -9.23
N GLU A 44 -1.88 -16.62 -10.05
CA GLU A 44 -1.50 -16.40 -11.45
C GLU A 44 -2.65 -15.82 -12.27
N VAL A 45 -3.83 -16.45 -12.22
CA VAL A 45 -5.03 -15.96 -12.92
C VAL A 45 -5.46 -14.58 -12.39
N SER A 46 -5.34 -14.35 -11.08
CA SER A 46 -5.57 -13.04 -10.47
C SER A 46 -4.66 -11.96 -11.06
N MET A 47 -3.36 -12.24 -11.20
CA MET A 47 -2.41 -11.31 -11.81
C MET A 47 -2.67 -11.08 -13.31
N GLN A 48 -3.14 -12.09 -14.05
CA GLN A 48 -3.56 -11.93 -15.45
C GLN A 48 -4.74 -10.95 -15.57
N ARG A 49 -5.78 -11.11 -14.73
CA ARG A 49 -6.93 -10.17 -14.69
C ARG A 49 -6.49 -8.77 -14.22
N GLY A 50 -5.61 -8.71 -13.23
CA GLY A 50 -5.03 -7.45 -12.76
C GLY A 50 -4.25 -6.71 -13.85
N MET A 51 -3.49 -7.44 -14.68
CA MET A 51 -2.81 -6.87 -15.84
C MET A 51 -3.81 -6.30 -16.84
N GLN A 52 -4.89 -7.02 -17.14
CA GLN A 52 -5.95 -6.54 -18.04
C GLN A 52 -6.56 -5.21 -17.53
N ILE A 53 -6.88 -5.14 -16.23
CA ILE A 53 -7.42 -3.92 -15.61
C ILE A 53 -6.40 -2.77 -15.75
N TYR A 54 -5.12 -3.04 -15.45
CA TYR A 54 -4.06 -2.03 -15.56
C TYR A 54 -3.89 -1.50 -16.98
N VAL A 55 -3.80 -2.39 -17.98
CA VAL A 55 -3.60 -1.97 -19.38
C VAL A 55 -4.80 -1.16 -19.87
N ASN A 56 -6.03 -1.60 -19.55
CA ASN A 56 -7.25 -0.94 -20.04
C ASN A 56 -7.54 0.40 -19.37
N ASN A 57 -7.18 0.57 -18.09
CA ASN A 57 -7.63 1.73 -17.29
C ASN A 57 -6.50 2.63 -16.80
N CYS A 58 -5.29 2.10 -16.67
CA CYS A 58 -4.19 2.81 -16.01
C CYS A 58 -3.07 3.19 -16.97
N LEU A 59 -2.73 2.32 -17.93
CA LEU A 59 -1.55 2.48 -18.79
C LEU A 59 -1.56 3.80 -19.59
N GLY A 60 -2.73 4.33 -19.94
CA GLY A 60 -2.85 5.61 -20.63
C GLY A 60 -2.27 6.81 -19.86
N CYS A 61 -2.26 6.74 -18.52
CA CYS A 61 -1.73 7.81 -17.66
C CYS A 61 -0.48 7.39 -16.89
N HIS A 62 -0.43 6.15 -16.41
CA HIS A 62 0.63 5.60 -15.58
C HIS A 62 1.50 4.64 -16.38
N ALA A 63 2.81 4.74 -16.27
CA ALA A 63 3.73 3.76 -16.84
C ALA A 63 4.11 2.68 -15.82
N LEU A 64 4.60 1.53 -16.31
CA LEU A 64 5.49 0.63 -15.59
C LEU A 64 6.86 0.68 -16.30
N ALA A 65 7.52 1.84 -16.24
CA ALA A 65 8.73 2.13 -17.00
C ALA A 65 9.94 1.23 -16.66
N PHE A 66 9.85 0.40 -15.61
CA PHE A 66 10.87 -0.59 -15.27
C PHE A 66 10.42 -2.04 -15.51
N HIS A 67 9.27 -2.26 -16.14
CA HIS A 67 8.69 -3.58 -16.39
C HIS A 67 8.42 -3.81 -17.88
N ARG A 68 8.76 -5.00 -18.38
CA ARG A 68 8.58 -5.39 -19.78
C ARG A 68 7.35 -6.28 -19.96
N TYR A 69 6.66 -6.17 -21.09
CA TYR A 69 5.52 -7.05 -21.41
C TYR A 69 5.93 -8.53 -21.40
N GLU A 70 7.09 -8.87 -21.97
CA GLU A 70 7.64 -10.23 -22.02
C GLU A 70 7.76 -10.87 -20.63
N ARG A 71 8.12 -10.06 -19.62
CA ARG A 71 8.28 -10.56 -18.25
C ARG A 71 6.94 -11.01 -17.67
N SER A 72 5.89 -10.18 -17.81
CA SER A 72 4.53 -10.58 -17.45
C SER A 72 4.07 -11.80 -18.25
N ALA A 73 4.30 -11.82 -19.57
CA ALA A 73 3.84 -12.91 -20.42
C ALA A 73 4.41 -14.26 -19.96
N THR A 74 5.71 -14.29 -19.75
CA THR A 74 6.44 -15.50 -19.36
C THR A 74 6.06 -15.97 -17.96
N ASP A 75 6.09 -15.07 -16.97
CA ASP A 75 5.86 -15.43 -15.58
C ASP A 75 4.40 -15.79 -15.29
N LEU A 76 3.46 -15.19 -16.03
CA LEU A 76 2.02 -15.39 -15.86
C LEU A 76 1.45 -16.44 -16.83
N GLY A 77 2.29 -17.15 -17.60
CA GLY A 77 1.84 -18.17 -18.53
C GLY A 77 0.93 -17.67 -19.66
N ILE A 78 1.02 -16.39 -20.03
CA ILE A 78 0.23 -15.79 -21.11
C ILE A 78 0.96 -16.06 -22.44
N PRO A 79 0.33 -16.75 -23.41
CA PRO A 79 0.91 -16.95 -24.73
C PRO A 79 1.29 -15.62 -25.39
N THR A 80 2.43 -15.59 -26.08
CA THR A 80 2.99 -14.37 -26.68
C THR A 80 2.03 -13.70 -27.67
N ASP A 81 1.34 -14.48 -28.48
CA ASP A 81 0.31 -14.02 -29.41
C ASP A 81 -0.87 -13.39 -28.67
N VAL A 82 -1.38 -14.03 -27.62
CA VAL A 82 -2.46 -13.50 -26.78
C VAL A 82 -2.06 -12.19 -26.10
N MET A 83 -0.83 -12.11 -25.58
CA MET A 83 -0.29 -10.88 -24.98
C MET A 83 -0.23 -9.74 -26.00
N MET A 84 0.33 -10.00 -27.18
CA MET A 84 0.45 -8.98 -28.22
C MET A 84 -0.93 -8.53 -28.74
N GLU A 85 -1.88 -9.45 -28.90
CA GLU A 85 -3.21 -9.13 -29.41
C GLU A 85 -4.08 -8.36 -28.40
N ASN A 86 -3.99 -8.69 -27.11
CA ASN A 86 -4.97 -8.22 -26.11
C ASN A 86 -4.42 -7.24 -25.08
N MET A 87 -3.09 -7.09 -24.96
CA MET A 87 -2.47 -6.28 -23.92
C MET A 87 -1.51 -5.21 -24.46
N ILE A 88 -1.14 -5.27 -25.74
CA ILE A 88 -0.26 -4.30 -26.39
C ILE A 88 -1.06 -3.61 -27.50
N PHE A 89 -1.65 -2.46 -27.18
CA PHE A 89 -2.49 -1.70 -28.12
C PHE A 89 -1.71 -0.69 -28.97
N SER A 90 -0.43 -0.50 -28.67
CA SER A 90 0.53 0.35 -29.37
C SER A 90 1.39 -0.46 -30.35
N ASP A 91 2.25 0.22 -31.12
CA ASP A 91 3.26 -0.42 -31.97
C ASP A 91 4.47 -0.98 -31.17
N ASP A 92 4.32 -1.13 -29.85
CA ASP A 92 5.36 -1.66 -28.97
C ASP A 92 5.58 -3.16 -29.23
N LYS A 93 6.80 -3.62 -28.99
CA LYS A 93 7.13 -5.05 -29.07
C LYS A 93 6.97 -5.69 -27.70
N ILE A 94 6.81 -7.00 -27.67
CA ILE A 94 6.73 -7.75 -26.40
C ILE A 94 7.96 -7.52 -25.50
N GLY A 95 9.13 -7.31 -26.08
CA GLY A 95 10.35 -7.00 -25.34
C GLY A 95 10.42 -5.58 -24.77
N ASP A 96 9.50 -4.68 -25.15
CA ASP A 96 9.55 -3.28 -24.75
C ASP A 96 8.98 -3.07 -23.33
N LEU A 97 9.28 -1.90 -22.78
CA LEU A 97 8.78 -1.46 -21.47
C LEU A 97 7.34 -1.00 -21.60
N MET A 98 6.55 -1.19 -20.54
CA MET A 98 5.15 -0.71 -20.51
C MET A 98 5.14 0.80 -20.23
N THR A 99 5.27 1.60 -21.30
CA THR A 99 5.30 3.06 -21.24
C THR A 99 4.10 3.67 -21.95
N ASN A 100 3.96 4.99 -21.82
CA ASN A 100 2.92 5.75 -22.51
C ASN A 100 3.48 7.09 -23.00
N ASN A 101 2.66 7.80 -23.78
CA ASN A 101 3.02 9.09 -24.36
C ASN A 101 2.53 10.28 -23.51
N MET A 102 2.22 10.07 -22.21
CA MET A 102 1.72 11.12 -21.34
C MET A 102 2.83 12.14 -21.05
N ASN A 103 2.63 13.40 -21.47
CA ASN A 103 3.57 14.47 -21.16
C ASN A 103 3.43 14.90 -19.69
N ALA A 104 4.48 14.72 -18.89
CA ALA A 104 4.45 15.01 -17.45
C ALA A 104 4.03 16.46 -17.10
N LYS A 105 4.47 17.45 -17.88
CA LYS A 105 4.12 18.86 -17.64
C LYS A 105 2.66 19.14 -17.95
N ALA A 106 2.14 18.61 -19.06
CA ALA A 106 0.73 18.72 -19.40
C ALA A 106 -0.14 18.01 -18.36
N ALA A 107 0.24 16.80 -17.97
CA ALA A 107 -0.47 16.02 -16.96
C ALA A 107 -0.49 16.72 -15.59
N ALA A 108 0.62 17.32 -15.16
CA ALA A 108 0.66 18.13 -13.94
C ALA A 108 -0.29 19.34 -14.00
N ASN A 109 -0.46 19.96 -15.16
CA ASN A 109 -1.42 21.05 -15.32
C ASN A 109 -2.89 20.56 -15.25
N TRP A 110 -3.17 19.34 -15.71
CA TRP A 110 -4.53 18.78 -15.73
C TRP A 110 -4.93 18.17 -14.38
N PHE A 111 -4.02 17.46 -13.72
CA PHE A 111 -4.31 16.66 -12.51
C PHE A 111 -3.73 17.28 -11.22
N GLY A 112 -3.04 18.43 -11.33
CA GLY A 112 -2.32 19.06 -10.22
C GLY A 112 -0.93 18.46 -9.95
N ALA A 113 -0.70 17.21 -10.36
CA ALA A 113 0.60 16.54 -10.34
C ALA A 113 0.73 15.57 -11.51
N ALA A 114 1.95 15.30 -11.96
CA ALA A 114 2.16 14.27 -12.98
C ALA A 114 1.80 12.89 -12.40
N PRO A 115 1.07 12.03 -13.14
CA PRO A 115 0.82 10.66 -12.73
C PRO A 115 2.15 9.94 -12.41
N PRO A 116 2.30 9.33 -11.22
CA PRO A 116 3.52 8.62 -10.88
C PRO A 116 3.68 7.36 -11.74
N ASP A 117 4.94 6.97 -11.95
CA ASP A 117 5.27 5.63 -12.42
C ASP A 117 4.87 4.59 -11.36
N LEU A 118 4.22 3.51 -11.79
CA LEU A 118 3.67 2.49 -10.90
C LEU A 118 4.55 1.26 -10.78
N SER A 119 5.73 1.21 -11.43
CA SER A 119 6.59 0.01 -11.44
C SER A 119 6.92 -0.49 -10.04
N VAL A 120 7.03 0.39 -9.05
CA VAL A 120 7.39 0.03 -7.67
C VAL A 120 6.37 0.55 -6.64
N VAL A 121 5.17 0.95 -7.08
CA VAL A 121 4.19 1.60 -6.20
C VAL A 121 3.75 0.70 -5.04
N ALA A 122 3.61 -0.61 -5.29
CA ALA A 122 3.28 -1.59 -4.26
C ALA A 122 4.35 -1.72 -3.18
N ARG A 123 5.63 -1.50 -3.53
CA ARG A 123 6.73 -1.46 -2.56
C ARG A 123 6.79 -0.13 -1.80
N ALA A 124 6.45 0.97 -2.48
CA ALA A 124 6.48 2.31 -1.89
C ALA A 124 5.34 2.55 -0.90
N ARG A 125 4.14 2.06 -1.18
CA ARG A 125 2.93 2.30 -0.38
C ARG A 125 2.42 1.06 0.37
N GLY A 126 2.77 -0.14 -0.09
CA GLY A 126 2.22 -1.39 0.43
C GLY A 126 0.93 -1.82 -0.27
N THR A 127 0.71 -3.13 -0.37
CA THR A 127 -0.45 -3.71 -1.08
C THR A 127 -1.77 -3.42 -0.38
N LYS A 128 -1.80 -3.42 0.95
CA LYS A 128 -2.97 -2.99 1.72
C LYS A 128 -3.38 -1.57 1.33
N TRP A 129 -2.43 -0.65 1.23
CA TRP A 129 -2.73 0.73 0.87
C TRP A 129 -3.32 0.81 -0.54
N LEU A 130 -2.73 0.12 -1.53
CA LEU A 130 -3.23 0.10 -2.90
C LEU A 130 -4.65 -0.46 -3.01
N TYR A 131 -4.89 -1.61 -2.39
CA TYR A 131 -6.19 -2.28 -2.41
C TYR A 131 -7.31 -1.39 -1.87
N ASN A 132 -7.01 -0.65 -0.81
CA ASN A 132 -7.97 0.28 -0.22
C ASN A 132 -8.04 1.59 -0.98
N TYR A 133 -6.93 2.08 -1.55
CA TYR A 133 -6.92 3.27 -2.39
C TYR A 133 -7.85 3.11 -3.59
N PHE A 134 -7.79 1.99 -4.31
CA PHE A 134 -8.66 1.80 -5.47
C PHE A 134 -10.15 1.71 -5.10
N ARG A 135 -10.48 1.24 -3.90
CA ARG A 135 -11.86 1.13 -3.39
C ARG A 135 -12.34 2.35 -2.63
N GLY A 136 -11.45 3.29 -2.32
CA GLY A 136 -11.71 4.44 -1.46
C GLY A 136 -12.25 5.67 -2.18
N PHE A 137 -12.57 5.59 -3.47
CA PHE A 137 -13.11 6.73 -4.22
C PHE A 137 -14.55 7.03 -3.81
N TYR A 138 -14.87 8.29 -3.50
CA TYR A 138 -16.22 8.71 -3.14
C TYR A 138 -16.55 10.07 -3.74
N VAL A 139 -17.84 10.38 -3.88
CA VAL A 139 -18.32 11.65 -4.43
C VAL A 139 -17.94 12.81 -3.52
N ASP A 140 -17.33 13.84 -4.12
CA ASP A 140 -16.95 15.08 -3.47
C ASP A 140 -16.92 16.21 -4.51
N ASP A 141 -18.02 16.98 -4.57
CA ASP A 141 -18.20 18.07 -5.52
C ASP A 141 -17.22 19.24 -5.31
N SER A 142 -16.50 19.26 -4.18
CA SER A 142 -15.46 20.27 -3.95
C SER A 142 -14.18 20.01 -4.76
N ARG A 143 -14.04 18.81 -5.33
CA ARG A 143 -12.86 18.37 -6.07
C ARG A 143 -13.03 18.59 -7.58
N PRO A 144 -11.94 18.84 -8.34
CA PRO A 144 -12.03 19.11 -9.78
C PRO A 144 -12.72 18.03 -10.62
N TYR A 145 -12.64 16.77 -10.18
CA TYR A 145 -13.25 15.62 -10.86
C TYR A 145 -14.49 15.08 -10.15
N GLY A 146 -15.06 15.82 -9.20
CA GLY A 146 -16.27 15.42 -8.46
C GLY A 146 -16.08 14.22 -7.52
N VAL A 147 -14.84 13.79 -7.30
CA VAL A 147 -14.49 12.65 -6.46
C VAL A 147 -13.27 12.95 -5.60
N ASN A 148 -13.22 12.30 -4.44
CA ASN A 148 -12.08 12.29 -3.54
C ASN A 148 -11.78 10.84 -3.12
N ASN A 149 -10.73 10.65 -2.30
CA ASN A 149 -10.33 9.34 -1.84
C ASN A 149 -10.16 9.31 -0.32
N SER A 150 -10.65 8.25 0.32
CA SER A 150 -10.62 8.09 1.77
C SER A 150 -9.26 7.64 2.31
N VAL A 151 -8.42 7.03 1.46
CA VAL A 151 -7.05 6.61 1.78
C VAL A 151 -6.04 7.70 1.44
N PHE A 152 -6.29 8.48 0.39
CA PHE A 152 -5.42 9.56 -0.07
C PHE A 152 -6.22 10.85 -0.29
N LYS A 153 -6.29 11.67 0.76
CA LYS A 153 -7.06 12.91 0.74
C LYS A 153 -6.58 13.85 -0.37
N ASP A 154 -7.55 14.55 -0.97
CA ASP A 154 -7.31 15.56 -2.00
C ASP A 154 -6.62 14.98 -3.24
N VAL A 155 -7.01 13.76 -3.59
CA VAL A 155 -6.53 13.06 -4.79
C VAL A 155 -6.74 13.92 -6.04
N GLY A 156 -5.73 13.93 -6.91
CA GLY A 156 -5.78 14.59 -8.24
C GLY A 156 -6.19 13.64 -9.37
N MET A 157 -6.25 12.34 -9.09
CA MET A 157 -6.65 11.29 -10.02
C MET A 157 -8.18 11.26 -10.15
N PRO A 158 -8.74 11.26 -11.37
CA PRO A 158 -10.15 10.98 -11.58
C PRO A 158 -10.49 9.53 -11.19
N HIS A 159 -11.76 9.22 -10.99
CA HIS A 159 -12.19 7.85 -10.72
C HIS A 159 -12.22 7.02 -12.02
N VAL A 160 -11.05 6.57 -12.46
CA VAL A 160 -10.88 5.81 -13.71
C VAL A 160 -11.58 4.45 -13.73
N LEU A 161 -12.10 4.00 -12.59
CA LEU A 161 -12.83 2.74 -12.43
C LEU A 161 -14.32 2.96 -12.11
N GLU A 162 -14.85 4.18 -12.30
CA GLU A 162 -16.24 4.52 -11.99
C GLU A 162 -17.24 3.60 -12.70
N GLU A 163 -16.98 3.23 -13.95
CA GLU A 163 -17.90 2.33 -14.67
C GLU A 163 -17.98 0.95 -14.00
N MET A 164 -16.88 0.47 -13.40
CA MET A 164 -16.83 -0.81 -12.71
C MET A 164 -17.43 -0.71 -11.30
N GLN A 165 -17.03 0.31 -10.53
CA GLN A 165 -17.42 0.46 -9.12
C GLN A 165 -18.80 1.09 -8.94
N GLY A 166 -19.18 2.00 -9.83
CA GLY A 166 -20.22 2.99 -9.59
C GLY A 166 -19.68 4.20 -8.84
N LEU A 167 -20.59 4.96 -8.23
CA LEU A 167 -20.25 6.04 -7.32
C LEU A 167 -20.79 5.72 -5.93
N GLN A 168 -20.02 6.10 -4.93
CA GLN A 168 -20.37 5.94 -3.52
C GLN A 168 -20.15 7.25 -2.77
N ALA A 169 -20.86 7.43 -1.65
CA ALA A 169 -20.68 8.55 -0.74
C ALA A 169 -20.35 8.02 0.66
N LYS A 170 -19.68 8.84 1.48
CA LYS A 170 -19.51 8.55 2.90
C LYS A 170 -20.87 8.57 3.59
N THR A 171 -21.12 7.62 4.48
CA THR A 171 -22.34 7.62 5.29
C THR A 171 -22.34 8.80 6.27
N ASP A 172 -23.52 9.22 6.73
CA ASP A 172 -23.62 10.34 7.68
C ASP A 172 -22.91 10.06 9.01
N GLN A 173 -22.86 8.79 9.43
CA GLN A 173 -22.09 8.38 10.60
C GLN A 173 -20.59 8.66 10.42
N VAL A 174 -20.03 8.32 9.26
CA VAL A 174 -18.63 8.62 8.93
C VAL A 174 -18.38 10.12 8.89
N LYS A 175 -19.23 10.89 8.19
CA LYS A 175 -19.09 12.35 8.10
C LYS A 175 -19.08 13.01 9.48
N ASN A 176 -19.97 12.57 10.38
CA ASN A 176 -20.04 13.10 11.74
C ASN A 176 -18.76 12.81 12.55
N LEU A 177 -18.25 11.57 12.48
CA LEU A 177 -17.00 11.19 13.15
C LEU A 177 -15.78 11.93 12.58
N GLU A 178 -15.72 12.13 11.26
CA GLU A 178 -14.66 12.93 10.63
C GLU A 178 -14.71 14.39 11.07
N ASN A 179 -15.91 14.96 11.24
CA ASN A 179 -16.08 16.30 11.79
C ASN A 179 -15.60 16.36 13.25
N GLU A 180 -15.96 15.39 14.09
CA GLU A 180 -15.47 15.30 15.48
C GLU A 180 -13.95 15.26 15.55
N ILE A 181 -13.30 14.44 14.71
CA ILE A 181 -11.84 14.39 14.58
C ILE A 181 -11.28 15.74 14.16
N SER A 182 -11.88 16.38 13.14
CA SER A 182 -11.40 17.68 12.64
C SER A 182 -11.46 18.77 13.71
N TYR A 183 -12.54 18.82 14.51
CA TYR A 183 -12.64 19.79 15.61
C TYR A 183 -11.62 19.51 16.71
N ALA A 184 -11.46 18.25 17.12
CA ALA A 184 -10.48 17.87 18.13
C ALA A 184 -9.04 18.15 17.67
N GLN A 185 -8.72 17.92 16.40
CA GLN A 185 -7.42 18.26 15.82
C GLN A 185 -7.16 19.77 15.84
N ALA A 186 -8.18 20.59 15.55
CA ALA A 186 -8.07 22.05 15.62
C ALA A 186 -7.84 22.52 17.06
N ASP A 187 -8.56 21.97 18.04
CA ASP A 187 -8.37 22.27 19.46
C ASP A 187 -6.97 21.87 19.94
N MET A 188 -6.51 20.68 19.55
CA MET A 188 -5.16 20.21 19.86
C MET A 188 -4.08 21.11 19.23
N ALA A 189 -4.24 21.52 17.97
CA ALA A 189 -3.29 22.41 17.29
C ALA A 189 -3.23 23.79 17.95
N ASN A 190 -4.39 24.36 18.30
CA ASN A 190 -4.48 25.62 19.03
C ASN A 190 -3.83 25.52 20.42
N ALA A 191 -4.07 24.43 21.15
CA ALA A 191 -3.46 24.21 22.45
C ALA A 191 -1.93 24.04 22.39
N LYS A 192 -1.42 23.32 21.37
CA LYS A 192 0.01 23.17 21.12
C LYS A 192 0.67 24.52 20.80
N LYS A 193 0.03 25.35 19.99
CA LYS A 193 0.52 26.70 19.70
C LYS A 193 0.58 27.57 20.96
N GLN A 194 -0.45 27.54 21.80
CA GLN A 194 -0.45 28.31 23.06
C GLN A 194 0.63 27.82 24.05
N LEU A 195 1.00 26.54 24.02
CA LEU A 195 2.12 26.02 24.82
C LEU A 195 3.45 26.63 24.38
N GLU A 196 3.68 26.74 23.07
CA GLU A 196 4.88 27.37 22.49
C GLU A 196 4.97 28.86 22.86
N GLU A 197 3.83 29.53 22.99
CA GLU A 197 3.72 30.95 23.37
C GLU A 197 3.83 31.19 24.90
N GLY A 198 4.13 30.15 25.69
CA GLY A 198 4.32 30.26 27.14
C GLY A 198 3.02 30.20 27.96
N GLY A 199 1.94 29.66 27.37
CA GLY A 199 0.66 29.46 28.04
C GLY A 199 0.71 28.45 29.20
N ASN A 200 -0.39 28.36 29.96
CA ASN A 200 -0.47 27.47 31.12
C ASN A 200 -0.33 25.99 30.71
N SER A 201 0.84 25.41 31.01
CA SER A 201 1.16 24.06 30.58
C SER A 201 0.27 22.97 31.18
N SER A 202 -0.28 23.17 32.38
CA SER A 202 -1.16 22.17 33.00
C SER A 202 -2.51 22.09 32.29
N ALA A 203 -3.13 23.25 32.05
CA ALA A 203 -4.42 23.34 31.37
C ALA A 203 -4.33 22.90 29.90
N LEU A 204 -3.32 23.38 29.17
CA LEU A 204 -3.16 23.07 27.75
C LEU A 204 -2.81 21.60 27.51
N ASN A 205 -1.95 20.99 28.34
CA ASN A 205 -1.70 19.55 28.25
C ASN A 205 -2.94 18.71 28.59
N LYS A 206 -3.86 19.21 29.42
CA LYS A 206 -5.15 18.54 29.65
C LYS A 206 -6.00 18.58 28.38
N THR A 207 -6.13 19.74 27.75
CA THR A 207 -6.87 19.89 26.48
C THR A 207 -6.31 19.00 25.38
N ILE A 208 -4.99 18.92 25.25
CA ILE A 208 -4.35 18.03 24.26
C ILE A 208 -4.73 16.57 24.51
N ARG A 209 -4.64 16.10 25.77
CA ARG A 209 -5.01 14.71 26.09
C ARG A 209 -6.49 14.42 25.84
N GLU A 210 -7.37 15.38 26.14
CA GLU A 210 -8.81 15.24 25.89
C GLU A 210 -9.08 15.17 24.37
N ALA A 211 -8.45 16.03 23.57
CA ALA A 211 -8.56 15.97 22.12
C ALA A 211 -7.98 14.67 21.53
N GLU A 212 -6.83 14.21 22.01
CA GLU A 212 -6.23 12.92 21.61
C GLU A 212 -7.16 11.74 21.92
N ALA A 213 -7.84 11.76 23.07
CA ALA A 213 -8.81 10.73 23.44
C ALA A 213 -10.03 10.73 22.50
N VAL A 214 -10.57 11.92 22.17
CA VAL A 214 -11.69 12.06 21.21
C VAL A 214 -11.29 11.53 19.84
N ILE A 215 -10.12 11.90 19.33
CA ILE A 215 -9.60 11.40 18.04
C ILE A 215 -9.48 9.89 18.07
N SER A 216 -8.84 9.33 19.10
CA SER A 216 -8.64 7.88 19.23
C SER A 216 -9.95 7.11 19.32
N GLU A 217 -10.96 7.63 20.02
CA GLU A 217 -12.28 7.00 20.11
C GLU A 217 -13.01 7.05 18.76
N ALA A 218 -12.99 8.21 18.09
CA ALA A 218 -13.62 8.37 16.78
C ALA A 218 -12.96 7.49 15.71
N GLU A 219 -11.63 7.38 15.69
CA GLU A 219 -10.89 6.49 14.79
C GLU A 219 -11.21 5.00 15.04
N THR A 220 -11.43 4.62 16.30
CA THR A 220 -11.88 3.27 16.67
C THR A 220 -13.27 2.99 16.09
N LYS A 221 -14.22 3.91 16.29
CA LYS A 221 -15.58 3.80 15.73
C LYS A 221 -15.57 3.76 14.20
N LEU A 222 -14.73 4.57 13.56
CA LEU A 222 -14.58 4.55 12.10
C LEU A 222 -14.04 3.20 11.61
N THR A 223 -13.12 2.58 12.35
CA THR A 223 -12.64 1.22 12.06
C THR A 223 -13.77 0.21 12.17
N GLU A 224 -14.56 0.24 13.25
CA GLU A 224 -15.71 -0.65 13.44
C GLU A 224 -16.76 -0.49 12.33
N ILE A 225 -17.04 0.74 11.90
CA ILE A 225 -17.96 1.04 10.79
C ILE A 225 -17.41 0.50 9.47
N SER A 226 -16.10 0.65 9.23
CA SER A 226 -15.43 0.10 8.05
C SER A 226 -15.49 -1.42 8.03
N GLU A 227 -15.15 -2.09 9.14
CA GLU A 227 -15.22 -3.55 9.26
C GLU A 227 -16.66 -4.09 9.09
N ALA A 228 -17.66 -3.28 9.47
CA ALA A 228 -19.06 -3.59 9.24
C ALA A 228 -19.55 -3.32 7.81
N GLY A 229 -18.69 -2.82 6.91
CA GLY A 229 -19.05 -2.46 5.53
C GLY A 229 -19.99 -1.27 5.41
N LYS A 230 -20.01 -0.38 6.42
CA LYS A 230 -20.93 0.78 6.50
C LYS A 230 -20.22 2.11 6.32
N TYR A 231 -18.98 2.08 5.84
CA TYR A 231 -18.20 3.30 5.62
C TYR A 231 -18.75 4.11 4.44
N PHE A 232 -19.18 3.41 3.39
CA PHE A 232 -19.76 4.00 2.19
C PHE A 232 -21.19 3.51 1.96
N GLU A 233 -21.95 4.34 1.26
CA GLU A 233 -23.24 4.01 0.64
C GLU A 233 -23.16 4.21 -0.87
N ILE A 234 -23.73 3.29 -1.64
CA ILE A 234 -23.75 3.38 -3.10
C ILE A 234 -24.77 4.45 -3.51
N VAL A 235 -24.31 5.43 -4.28
CA VAL A 235 -25.17 6.50 -4.81
C VAL A 235 -25.47 6.32 -6.31
N LYS A 236 -24.62 5.57 -7.01
CA LYS A 236 -24.81 5.14 -8.40
C LYS A 236 -24.21 3.76 -8.57
N GLU A 237 -25.00 2.81 -9.05
CA GLU A 237 -24.53 1.44 -9.31
C GLU A 237 -23.50 1.41 -10.45
N GLY A 238 -22.49 0.56 -10.29
CA GLY A 238 -21.51 0.22 -11.32
C GLY A 238 -21.93 -0.99 -12.14
N GLN A 239 -21.04 -1.40 -13.04
CA GLN A 239 -21.19 -2.64 -13.80
C GLN A 239 -20.93 -3.89 -12.94
N LEU A 240 -20.09 -3.78 -11.91
CA LEU A 240 -19.78 -4.87 -11.00
C LEU A 240 -20.53 -4.69 -9.68
N SER A 241 -20.91 -5.82 -9.06
CA SER A 241 -21.31 -5.79 -7.66
C SER A 241 -20.13 -5.39 -6.76
N PRO A 242 -20.38 -4.90 -5.52
CA PRO A 242 -19.31 -4.52 -4.61
C PRO A 242 -18.27 -5.63 -4.38
N GLN A 243 -18.71 -6.89 -4.27
CA GLN A 243 -17.82 -8.02 -4.08
C GLN A 243 -16.97 -8.32 -5.32
N GLU A 244 -17.55 -8.22 -6.52
CA GLU A 244 -16.82 -8.41 -7.77
C GLU A 244 -15.81 -7.28 -8.01
N PHE A 245 -16.16 -6.04 -7.64
CA PHE A 245 -15.23 -4.92 -7.68
C PHE A 245 -14.07 -5.13 -6.71
N ASP A 246 -14.33 -5.59 -5.49
CA ASP A 246 -13.31 -5.96 -4.51
C ASP A 246 -12.36 -7.03 -5.06
N ASP A 247 -12.91 -8.07 -5.69
CA ASP A 247 -12.10 -9.11 -6.34
C ASP A 247 -11.24 -8.55 -7.48
N ALA A 248 -11.78 -7.64 -8.30
CA ALA A 248 -11.03 -6.95 -9.35
C ALA A 248 -9.91 -6.07 -8.77
N MET A 249 -10.14 -5.37 -7.65
CA MET A 249 -9.13 -4.53 -7.01
C MET A 249 -8.04 -5.35 -6.33
N ARG A 250 -8.39 -6.52 -5.79
CA ARG A 250 -7.42 -7.51 -5.32
C ARG A 250 -6.53 -7.96 -6.48
N ASP A 251 -7.13 -8.28 -7.63
CA ASP A 251 -6.42 -8.73 -8.82
C ASP A 251 -5.45 -7.65 -9.35
N LEU A 252 -5.91 -6.41 -9.49
CA LEU A 252 -5.06 -5.27 -9.87
C LEU A 252 -3.92 -5.05 -8.86
N THR A 253 -4.22 -5.14 -7.56
CA THR A 253 -3.21 -4.98 -6.50
C THR A 253 -2.15 -6.07 -6.57
N TYR A 254 -2.53 -7.33 -6.80
CA TYR A 254 -1.58 -8.43 -6.93
C TYR A 254 -0.70 -8.28 -8.17
N PHE A 255 -1.27 -7.82 -9.29
CA PHE A 255 -0.47 -7.51 -10.47
C PHE A 255 0.58 -6.42 -10.17
N LEU A 256 0.20 -5.32 -9.52
CA LEU A 256 1.15 -4.26 -9.15
C LEU A 256 2.17 -4.69 -8.09
N GLU A 257 1.81 -5.61 -7.19
CA GLU A 257 2.75 -6.27 -6.27
C GLU A 257 3.79 -7.07 -7.03
N TYR A 258 3.34 -7.88 -7.99
CA TYR A 258 4.20 -8.67 -8.86
C TYR A 258 5.13 -7.80 -9.68
N VAL A 259 4.63 -6.74 -10.31
CA VAL A 259 5.45 -5.79 -11.08
C VAL A 259 6.55 -5.16 -10.21
N GLY A 260 6.21 -4.78 -8.97
CA GLY A 260 7.18 -4.25 -8.01
C GLY A 260 8.24 -5.24 -7.57
N GLU A 261 7.96 -6.55 -7.66
CA GLU A 261 8.85 -7.60 -7.19
C GLU A 261 8.67 -8.96 -7.92
N PRO A 262 9.02 -9.06 -9.22
CA PRO A 262 8.67 -10.22 -10.04
C PRO A 262 9.38 -11.52 -9.62
N ILE A 263 10.49 -11.41 -8.89
CA ILE A 263 11.26 -12.54 -8.36
C ILE A 263 10.89 -12.92 -6.92
N LYS A 264 9.80 -12.37 -6.36
CA LYS A 264 9.42 -12.57 -4.94
C LYS A 264 9.33 -14.05 -4.56
N ARG A 265 8.61 -14.83 -5.36
CA ARG A 265 8.41 -16.27 -5.13
C ARG A 265 9.72 -17.03 -5.16
N ASP A 266 10.62 -16.71 -6.09
CA ASP A 266 11.93 -17.33 -6.18
C ASP A 266 12.82 -16.96 -4.99
N ARG A 267 12.80 -15.69 -4.57
CA ARG A 267 13.53 -15.20 -3.41
C ARG A 267 13.08 -15.91 -2.13
N GLU A 268 11.78 -16.03 -1.91
CA GLU A 268 11.23 -16.70 -0.73
C GLU A 268 11.57 -18.20 -0.72
N ARG A 269 11.42 -18.87 -1.86
CA ARG A 269 11.79 -20.28 -2.02
C ARG A 269 13.29 -20.52 -1.77
N LEU A 270 14.17 -19.71 -2.38
CA LEU A 270 15.61 -19.81 -2.18
C LEU A 270 16.01 -19.46 -0.74
N GLY A 271 15.35 -18.47 -0.14
CA GLY A 271 15.60 -18.03 1.23
C GLY A 271 15.46 -19.17 2.24
N VAL A 272 14.44 -20.02 2.09
CA VAL A 272 14.27 -21.21 2.96
C VAL A 272 15.49 -22.13 2.88
N TRP A 273 15.97 -22.45 1.66
CA TRP A 273 17.14 -23.30 1.47
C TRP A 273 18.43 -22.67 1.98
N VAL A 274 18.61 -21.37 1.77
CA VAL A 274 19.76 -20.62 2.28
C VAL A 274 19.78 -20.63 3.82
N LEU A 275 18.63 -20.40 4.46
CA LEU A 275 18.52 -20.44 5.92
C LEU A 275 18.82 -21.83 6.48
N LEU A 276 18.28 -22.89 5.86
CA LEU A 276 18.60 -24.27 6.24
C LEU A 276 20.09 -24.58 6.13
N PHE A 277 20.73 -24.15 5.03
CA PHE A 277 22.17 -24.31 4.84
C PHE A 277 22.98 -23.56 5.90
N ILE A 278 22.63 -22.30 6.17
CA ILE A 278 23.32 -21.48 7.19
C ILE A 278 23.16 -22.09 8.58
N THR A 279 21.98 -22.59 8.94
CA THR A 279 21.76 -23.27 10.22
C THR A 279 22.58 -24.55 10.33
N PHE A 280 22.58 -25.38 9.29
CA PHE A 280 23.36 -26.61 9.25
C PHE A 280 24.86 -26.33 9.32
N PHE A 281 25.36 -25.44 8.46
CA PHE A 281 26.77 -25.07 8.44
C PHE A 281 27.19 -24.39 9.74
N GLY A 282 26.33 -23.53 10.31
CA GLY A 282 26.54 -22.91 11.61
C GLY A 282 26.67 -23.94 12.73
N PHE A 283 25.88 -25.02 12.70
CA PHE A 283 26.01 -26.13 13.63
C PHE A 283 27.35 -26.87 13.46
N VAL A 284 27.76 -27.18 12.22
CA VAL A 284 29.06 -27.81 11.95
C VAL A 284 30.22 -26.91 12.40
N ALA A 285 30.17 -25.62 12.08
CA ALA A 285 31.17 -24.64 12.49
C ALA A 285 31.22 -24.49 14.03
N TYR A 286 30.08 -24.60 14.70
CA TYR A 286 30.00 -24.62 16.17
C TYR A 286 30.68 -25.87 16.75
N LEU A 287 30.43 -27.06 16.19
CA LEU A 287 31.12 -28.28 16.60
C LEU A 287 32.63 -28.18 16.37
N LEU A 288 33.04 -27.64 15.22
CA LEU A 288 34.45 -27.40 14.90
C LEU A 288 35.10 -26.45 15.90
N LYS A 289 34.44 -25.32 16.21
CA LYS A 289 34.89 -24.38 17.25
C LYS A 289 35.05 -25.08 18.60
N LYS A 290 34.07 -25.89 19.00
CA LYS A 290 34.09 -26.61 20.27
C LYS A 290 35.31 -27.55 20.36
N GLU A 291 35.64 -28.24 19.27
CA GLU A 291 36.81 -29.12 19.22
C GLU A 291 38.13 -28.34 19.29
N TYR A 292 38.30 -27.29 18.48
CA TYR A 292 39.54 -26.48 18.48
C TYR A 292 39.81 -25.76 19.80
N TRP A 293 38.77 -25.41 20.54
CA TRP A 293 38.89 -24.63 21.78
C TRP A 293 38.96 -25.50 23.03
N LYS A 294 38.93 -26.84 22.91
CA LYS A 294 38.94 -27.73 24.08
C LYS A 294 40.22 -27.61 24.92
N ASP A 295 41.34 -27.25 24.29
CA ASP A 295 42.66 -27.22 24.93
C ASP A 295 43.02 -25.83 25.49
N ILE A 296 42.17 -24.83 25.26
CA ILE A 296 42.41 -23.43 25.67
C ILE A 296 41.62 -23.08 26.94
N HIS A 297 40.57 -23.84 27.32
CA HIS A 297 39.71 -23.60 28.49
C HIS A 297 39.44 -24.87 29.31
#